data_AF-A0A378C7L2-F1
#
_entry.id   AF-A0A378C7L2-F1
#
_cell.length_a   1.000
_cell.length_b   1.000
_cell.length_c   1.000
_cell.angle_alpha   90.00
_cell.angle_beta   90.00
_cell.angle_gamma   90.00
#
_symmetry.space_group_name_H-M   'P 1'
#
loop_
_entity.id
_entity.type
_entity.pdbx_description
1 polymer ?
#
loop_
_entity_poly.entity_id
_entity_poly.type
_entity_poly.pdbx_seq_one_letter_code
_entity_poly.pdbx_strand_id
1 'polypeptide(L)'
;MAGGDSADRFMLMLGQSFDKTAYPRLAVAYPSGVLPDMRGQTIKFLPASGRALLSLEADGVKLHAHDATINSTDLGTLPTSDDNEHFHQGGMVAPGDVWDSDYVVGSDNDSHRTRNNTSTAPAHHHTVYIGPHAHTATVASTGNTENTVKNIAFNAIVRLA
;
A
#
# COMPACT_ATOMS: atom_id res chain seq x y z
N MET A 1 -0.05 -44.61 24.64
CA MET A 1 -0.34 -45.50 23.51
C MET A 1 0.97 -45.78 22.79
N ALA A 2 1.35 -47.04 22.74
CA ALA A 2 2.66 -47.54 22.36
C ALA A 2 2.99 -47.29 20.89
N GLY A 3 4.27 -47.02 20.61
CA GLY A 3 4.83 -46.88 19.27
C GLY A 3 6.27 -47.41 19.21
N GLY A 4 6.46 -48.69 19.57
CA GLY A 4 7.45 -49.52 18.86
C GLY A 4 6.81 -49.92 17.53
N ASP A 5 7.46 -49.85 16.37
CA ASP A 5 8.71 -50.49 16.00
C ASP A 5 9.17 -49.83 14.66
N SER A 6 10.42 -49.35 14.55
CA SER A 6 11.46 -50.00 13.72
C SER A 6 12.62 -50.62 14.55
N ALA A 7 12.20 -51.19 15.68
CA ALA A 7 12.74 -52.30 16.47
C ALA A 7 13.93 -52.00 17.39
N ASP A 8 13.63 -51.73 18.66
CA ASP A 8 14.50 -51.61 19.85
C ASP A 8 15.72 -50.66 19.78
N ARG A 9 16.04 -50.11 18.61
CA ARG A 9 17.25 -49.35 18.36
C ARG A 9 17.02 -47.97 17.76
N PHE A 10 15.79 -47.60 17.39
CA PHE A 10 15.50 -46.26 16.85
C PHE A 10 14.23 -45.67 17.45
N MET A 11 14.19 -44.34 17.53
CA MET A 11 13.06 -43.59 18.03
C MET A 11 12.79 -42.36 17.15
N LEU A 12 11.52 -42.03 16.92
CA LEU A 12 11.11 -40.78 16.26
C LEU A 12 11.59 -39.57 17.06
N MET A 13 11.96 -38.47 16.40
CA MET A 13 12.42 -37.26 17.07
C MET A 13 11.27 -36.26 17.23
N LEU A 14 10.55 -36.35 18.37
CA LEU A 14 9.28 -35.65 18.61
C LEU A 14 9.32 -34.71 19.84
N GLY A 15 10.51 -34.38 20.35
CA GLY A 15 10.63 -33.52 21.55
C GLY A 15 10.57 -34.26 22.89
N GLN A 16 10.55 -35.60 22.89
CA GLN A 16 10.39 -36.41 24.09
C GLN A 16 11.70 -36.59 24.88
N SER A 17 11.56 -36.82 26.19
CA SER A 17 12.67 -37.19 27.06
C SER A 17 13.09 -38.65 26.87
N PHE A 18 14.33 -38.98 27.26
CA PHE A 18 14.86 -40.35 27.30
C PHE A 18 15.69 -40.60 28.56
N ASP A 19 15.85 -41.87 28.93
CA ASP A 19 16.70 -42.28 30.05
C ASP A 19 18.19 -42.23 29.65
N LYS A 20 18.93 -41.29 30.24
CA LYS A 20 20.36 -41.10 29.99
C LYS A 20 21.23 -42.25 30.49
N THR A 21 20.79 -42.97 31.52
CA THR A 21 21.52 -44.13 32.05
C THR A 21 21.34 -45.35 31.17
N ALA A 22 20.12 -45.53 30.63
CA ALA A 22 19.86 -46.60 29.67
C ALA A 22 20.54 -46.37 28.31
N TYR A 23 20.67 -45.09 27.89
CA TYR A 23 21.24 -44.70 26.59
C TYR A 23 22.41 -43.72 26.75
N PRO A 24 23.56 -44.17 27.28
CA PRO A 24 24.68 -43.29 27.60
C PRO A 24 25.31 -42.67 26.34
N ARG A 25 25.28 -43.34 25.19
CA ARG A 25 25.82 -42.76 23.94
C ARG A 25 24.88 -41.70 23.38
N LEU A 26 23.58 -41.89 23.53
CA LEU A 26 22.60 -40.87 23.18
C LEU A 26 22.71 -39.64 24.11
N ALA A 27 23.00 -39.86 25.39
CA ALA A 27 23.23 -38.78 26.36
C ALA A 27 24.46 -37.91 26.05
N VAL A 28 25.48 -38.45 25.36
CA VAL A 28 26.60 -37.64 24.85
C VAL A 28 26.13 -36.70 23.74
N ALA A 29 25.26 -37.16 22.83
CA ALA A 29 24.73 -36.34 21.74
C ALA A 29 23.69 -35.32 22.23
N TYR A 30 22.87 -35.70 23.22
CA TYR A 30 21.80 -34.87 23.78
C TYR A 30 21.90 -34.84 25.32
N PRO A 31 22.80 -34.02 25.90
CA PRO A 31 23.04 -33.99 27.35
C PRO A 31 21.84 -33.60 28.21
N SER A 32 20.87 -32.90 27.61
CA SER A 32 19.59 -32.54 28.24
C SER A 32 18.75 -33.76 28.62
N GLY A 33 18.96 -34.92 27.97
CA GLY A 33 18.06 -36.06 28.08
C GLY A 33 16.75 -35.87 27.32
N VAL A 34 16.71 -34.91 26.39
CA VAL A 34 15.54 -34.59 25.56
C VAL A 34 15.94 -34.55 24.10
N LEU A 35 15.23 -35.28 23.25
CA LEU A 35 15.43 -35.21 21.80
C LEU A 35 14.84 -33.92 21.24
N PRO A 36 15.42 -33.31 20.21
CA PRO A 36 14.76 -32.22 19.49
C PRO A 36 13.49 -32.73 18.79
N ASP A 37 12.49 -31.86 18.68
CA ASP A 37 11.32 -32.09 17.83
C ASP A 37 11.67 -31.70 16.39
N MET A 38 11.71 -32.69 15.50
CA MET A 38 12.12 -32.49 14.11
C MET A 38 10.93 -32.38 13.15
N ARG A 39 9.69 -32.35 13.65
CA ARG A 39 8.50 -32.16 12.82
C ARG A 39 8.53 -30.78 12.17
N GLY A 40 8.41 -30.74 10.84
CA GLY A 40 8.48 -29.50 10.05
C GLY A 40 9.88 -28.86 9.97
N GLN A 41 10.91 -29.48 10.55
CA GLN A 41 12.25 -28.90 10.59
C GLN A 41 13.12 -29.34 9.42
N THR A 42 13.97 -28.42 8.93
CA THR A 42 15.07 -28.74 8.00
C THR A 42 16.40 -28.61 8.71
N ILE A 43 17.30 -29.58 8.53
CA ILE A 43 18.63 -29.54 9.14
C ILE A 43 19.50 -28.48 8.44
N LYS A 44 19.94 -27.50 9.22
CA LYS A 44 20.97 -26.52 8.84
C LYS A 44 22.18 -26.72 9.76
N PHE A 45 23.35 -26.93 9.16
CA PHE A 45 24.58 -27.14 9.94
C PHE A 45 24.95 -25.88 10.74
N LEU A 46 25.52 -26.10 11.93
CA LEU A 46 25.92 -25.04 12.86
C LEU A 46 26.91 -24.08 12.15
N PRO A 47 26.59 -22.78 12.02
CA PRO A 47 27.53 -21.81 11.47
C PRO A 47 28.71 -21.59 12.42
N ALA A 48 29.80 -21.01 11.89
CA ALA A 48 31.00 -20.71 12.67
C ALA A 48 30.73 -19.76 13.87
N SER A 49 29.70 -18.92 13.77
CA SER A 49 29.28 -17.99 14.82
C SER A 49 27.80 -17.65 14.72
N GLY A 50 27.26 -16.99 15.75
CA GLY A 50 25.92 -16.41 15.73
C GLY A 50 24.76 -17.38 16.02
N ARG A 51 25.05 -18.67 16.28
CA ARG A 51 24.04 -19.67 16.71
C ARG A 51 24.62 -20.68 17.69
N ALA A 52 23.78 -21.18 18.58
CA ALA A 52 24.09 -22.33 19.44
C ALA A 52 23.63 -23.64 18.78
N LEU A 53 24.26 -24.76 19.15
CA LEU A 53 23.82 -26.09 18.71
C LEU A 53 22.37 -26.36 19.17
N LEU A 54 21.57 -26.97 18.29
CA LEU A 54 20.12 -27.23 18.49
C LEU A 54 19.24 -26.00 18.71
N SER A 55 19.73 -24.78 18.44
CA SER A 55 18.87 -23.58 18.40
C SER A 55 17.86 -23.67 17.26
N LEU A 56 16.64 -23.17 17.47
CA LEU A 56 15.65 -22.99 16.41
C LEU A 56 15.95 -21.72 15.61
N GLU A 57 15.72 -21.75 14.30
CA GLU A 57 15.69 -20.57 13.43
C GLU A 57 14.38 -20.63 12.65
N ALA A 58 13.55 -19.58 12.76
CA ALA A 58 12.33 -19.48 11.97
C ALA A 58 12.65 -19.23 10.49
N ASP A 59 11.73 -19.59 9.62
CA ASP A 59 11.80 -19.26 8.20
C ASP A 59 11.68 -17.74 7.97
N GLY A 60 12.19 -17.26 6.83
CA GLY A 60 12.17 -15.85 6.52
C GLY A 60 12.54 -15.56 5.08
N VAL A 61 11.91 -14.53 4.52
CA VAL A 61 12.23 -14.00 3.19
C VAL A 61 13.42 -13.05 3.32
N LYS A 62 14.40 -13.20 2.42
CA LYS A 62 15.54 -12.28 2.37
C LYS A 62 15.06 -10.86 2.07
N LEU A 63 15.69 -9.87 2.71
CA LEU A 63 15.44 -8.46 2.42
C LEU A 63 15.53 -8.19 0.91
N HIS A 64 14.48 -7.57 0.37
CA HIS A 64 14.39 -7.15 -1.01
C HIS A 64 13.43 -5.95 -1.14
N ALA A 65 13.43 -5.32 -2.31
CA ALA A 65 12.55 -4.21 -2.67
C ALA A 65 11.98 -4.44 -4.08
N HIS A 66 10.95 -3.69 -4.43
CA HIS A 66 10.33 -3.68 -5.76
C HIS A 66 10.30 -2.26 -6.29
N ASP A 67 10.44 -2.11 -7.61
CA ASP A 67 10.08 -0.88 -8.30
C ASP A 67 8.56 -0.80 -8.45
N ALA A 68 8.02 0.41 -8.37
CA ALA A 68 6.60 0.67 -8.57
C ALA A 68 6.42 1.81 -9.57
N THR A 69 5.49 1.64 -10.51
CA THR A 69 5.09 2.68 -11.46
C THR A 69 3.62 3.02 -11.26
N ILE A 70 3.27 4.27 -11.50
CA ILE A 70 1.89 4.77 -11.42
C ILE A 70 1.51 5.26 -12.81
N ASN A 71 0.37 4.79 -13.31
CA ASN A 71 -0.12 5.19 -14.62
C ASN A 71 -0.55 6.66 -14.60
N SER A 72 -0.28 7.38 -15.68
CA SER A 72 -0.83 8.72 -15.88
C SER A 72 -2.36 8.66 -15.89
N THR A 73 -3.00 9.62 -15.25
CA THR A 73 -4.45 9.79 -15.25
C THR A 73 -4.80 11.16 -15.79
N ASP A 74 -5.48 11.20 -16.92
CA ASP A 74 -6.08 12.43 -17.45
C ASP A 74 -7.42 12.67 -16.75
N LEU A 75 -7.57 13.85 -16.12
CA LEU A 75 -8.81 14.25 -15.44
C LEU A 75 -9.80 14.96 -16.37
N GLY A 76 -9.41 15.18 -17.64
CA GLY A 76 -10.20 15.88 -18.64
C GLY A 76 -10.22 17.40 -18.47
N THR A 77 -11.07 18.05 -19.26
CA THR A 77 -11.27 19.50 -19.27
C THR A 77 -12.61 19.84 -18.62
N LEU A 78 -12.61 20.73 -17.63
CA LEU A 78 -13.82 21.25 -16.98
C LEU A 78 -14.01 22.73 -17.36
N PRO A 79 -15.03 23.08 -18.17
CA PRO A 79 -15.30 24.47 -18.49
C PRO A 79 -15.98 25.19 -17.31
N THR A 80 -15.62 26.45 -17.09
CA THR A 80 -16.46 27.38 -16.33
C THR A 80 -17.58 27.91 -17.23
N SER A 81 -18.67 28.47 -16.66
CA SER A 81 -19.63 29.25 -17.47
C SER A 81 -18.92 30.48 -18.03
N ASP A 82 -19.20 30.84 -19.29
CA ASP A 82 -18.64 32.04 -19.93
C ASP A 82 -19.55 33.26 -19.76
N ASP A 83 -20.72 33.08 -19.12
CA ASP A 83 -21.81 34.06 -18.91
C ASP A 83 -22.19 34.89 -20.16
N ASN A 84 -21.79 34.40 -21.33
CA ASN A 84 -21.92 35.01 -22.65
C ASN A 84 -21.41 36.47 -22.73
N GLU A 85 -21.54 37.03 -23.93
CA GLU A 85 -21.35 38.46 -24.14
C GLU A 85 -22.46 39.24 -23.42
N HIS A 86 -22.08 40.23 -22.60
CA HIS A 86 -23.04 41.01 -21.81
C HIS A 86 -22.68 42.50 -21.75
N PHE A 87 -23.68 43.30 -21.40
CA PHE A 87 -23.59 44.73 -21.15
C PHE A 87 -24.53 45.10 -20.00
N HIS A 88 -24.33 46.27 -19.39
CA HIS A 88 -25.21 46.80 -18.35
C HIS A 88 -25.88 48.10 -18.82
N GLN A 89 -27.01 48.45 -18.20
CA GLN A 89 -27.63 49.76 -18.40
C GLN A 89 -26.71 50.86 -17.87
N GLY A 90 -26.14 51.63 -18.79
CA GLY A 90 -25.31 52.79 -18.49
C GLY A 90 -26.14 54.08 -18.36
N GLY A 91 -25.45 55.21 -18.30
CA GLY A 91 -26.05 56.54 -18.18
C GLY A 91 -26.09 57.34 -19.49
N MET A 92 -26.24 58.65 -19.36
CA MET A 92 -26.16 59.58 -20.48
C MET A 92 -24.77 59.51 -21.12
N VAL A 93 -24.73 59.43 -22.46
CA VAL A 93 -23.49 59.38 -23.26
C VAL A 93 -22.65 58.10 -23.03
N ALA A 94 -23.25 57.02 -22.52
CA ALA A 94 -22.58 55.73 -22.52
C ALA A 94 -22.39 55.20 -23.97
N PRO A 95 -21.34 54.39 -24.24
CA PRO A 95 -20.91 54.10 -25.61
C PRO A 95 -21.73 53.00 -26.31
N GLY A 96 -22.57 52.25 -25.59
CA GLY A 96 -23.37 51.16 -26.16
C GLY A 96 -24.69 51.64 -26.77
N ASP A 97 -25.54 50.68 -27.12
CA ASP A 97 -26.84 50.95 -27.73
C ASP A 97 -27.80 51.68 -26.77
N VAL A 98 -28.70 52.48 -27.34
CA VAL A 98 -29.73 53.23 -26.59
C VAL A 98 -30.73 52.25 -25.97
N TRP A 99 -30.91 52.29 -24.65
CA TRP A 99 -31.96 51.54 -23.95
C TRP A 99 -33.11 52.43 -23.48
N ASP A 100 -32.87 53.74 -23.37
CA ASP A 100 -33.89 54.76 -23.13
C ASP A 100 -33.60 55.97 -24.01
N SER A 101 -34.46 56.19 -24.99
CA SER A 101 -34.30 57.23 -26.00
C SER A 101 -34.78 58.62 -25.54
N ASP A 102 -35.48 58.71 -24.40
CA ASP A 102 -36.17 59.94 -23.99
C ASP A 102 -36.01 60.24 -22.49
N TYR A 103 -34.76 60.23 -22.02
CA TYR A 103 -34.45 60.57 -20.64
C TYR A 103 -34.49 62.09 -20.45
N VAL A 104 -35.49 62.55 -19.70
CA VAL A 104 -35.67 63.96 -19.36
C VAL A 104 -34.82 64.32 -18.14
N VAL A 105 -33.96 65.33 -18.30
CA VAL A 105 -33.16 65.92 -17.22
C VAL A 105 -33.48 67.40 -17.07
N GLY A 106 -33.91 67.78 -15.86
CA GLY A 106 -34.44 69.12 -15.55
C GLY A 106 -35.93 69.05 -15.23
N SER A 107 -36.48 70.14 -14.68
CA SER A 107 -37.93 70.32 -14.49
C SER A 107 -38.46 71.58 -15.16
N ASP A 108 -37.60 72.59 -15.36
CA ASP A 108 -37.91 73.82 -16.09
C ASP A 108 -36.80 74.01 -17.16
N ASN A 109 -37.14 73.87 -18.45
CA ASN A 109 -36.24 73.62 -19.60
C ASN A 109 -35.70 72.17 -19.71
N ASP A 110 -36.62 71.22 -19.87
CA ASP A 110 -36.34 69.80 -20.08
C ASP A 110 -35.32 69.55 -21.20
N SER A 111 -34.20 68.92 -20.84
CA SER A 111 -33.23 68.41 -21.80
C SER A 111 -33.52 66.92 -22.03
N HIS A 112 -34.03 66.61 -23.22
CA HIS A 112 -34.24 65.24 -23.67
C HIS A 112 -32.92 64.65 -24.18
N ARG A 113 -32.50 63.54 -23.58
CA ARG A 113 -31.22 62.88 -23.87
C ARG A 113 -31.40 61.37 -23.94
N THR A 114 -30.48 60.67 -24.57
CA THR A 114 -30.46 59.20 -24.55
C THR A 114 -29.69 58.69 -23.34
N ARG A 115 -30.16 57.57 -22.77
CA ARG A 115 -29.35 56.69 -21.92
C ARG A 115 -29.03 55.42 -22.70
N ASN A 116 -27.76 55.06 -22.62
CA ASN A 116 -27.18 54.01 -23.43
C ASN A 116 -26.63 52.91 -22.52
N ASN A 117 -26.48 51.72 -23.07
CA ASN A 117 -25.80 50.63 -22.37
C ASN A 117 -24.30 50.97 -22.26
N THR A 118 -23.62 50.29 -21.34
CA THR A 118 -22.15 50.25 -21.40
C THR A 118 -21.70 49.62 -22.70
N SER A 119 -20.41 49.74 -23.03
CA SER A 119 -19.82 48.92 -24.08
C SER A 119 -20.01 47.44 -23.75
N THR A 120 -20.13 46.62 -24.78
CA THR A 120 -20.27 45.18 -24.62
C THR A 120 -18.96 44.54 -24.19
N ALA A 121 -19.01 43.69 -23.17
CA ALA A 121 -17.89 42.86 -22.75
C ALA A 121 -17.98 41.50 -23.45
N PRO A 122 -16.99 41.13 -24.30
CA PRO A 122 -16.97 39.82 -24.92
C PRO A 122 -16.88 38.69 -23.88
N ALA A 123 -17.39 37.51 -24.26
CA ALA A 123 -17.15 36.29 -23.48
C ALA A 123 -15.63 36.08 -23.31
N HIS A 124 -15.21 35.74 -22.10
CA HIS A 124 -13.81 35.49 -21.76
C HIS A 124 -13.69 34.31 -20.80
N HIS A 125 -12.52 33.67 -20.82
CA HIS A 125 -12.25 32.48 -20.00
C HIS A 125 -11.23 32.80 -18.90
N HIS A 126 -11.37 32.11 -17.78
CA HIS A 126 -10.40 32.13 -16.69
C HIS A 126 -9.62 30.81 -16.64
N THR A 127 -8.39 30.88 -16.12
CA THR A 127 -7.62 29.70 -15.73
C THR A 127 -7.62 29.54 -14.22
N VAL A 128 -7.66 28.29 -13.76
CA VAL A 128 -7.63 27.96 -12.33
C VAL A 128 -6.42 27.08 -12.05
N TYR A 129 -5.60 27.49 -11.09
CA TYR A 129 -4.47 26.68 -10.63
C TYR A 129 -4.95 25.66 -9.59
N ILE A 130 -4.77 24.36 -9.87
CA ILE A 130 -5.24 23.26 -9.01
C ILE A 130 -4.23 22.93 -7.90
N GLY A 131 -2.93 23.05 -8.16
CA GLY A 131 -1.87 22.77 -7.19
C GLY A 131 -1.38 21.31 -7.13
N PRO A 132 -0.30 21.05 -6.36
CA PRO A 132 0.22 19.71 -6.15
C PRO A 132 -0.72 18.88 -5.26
N HIS A 133 -0.79 17.59 -5.54
CA HIS A 133 -1.53 16.62 -4.71
C HIS A 133 -0.74 15.32 -4.57
N ALA A 134 -1.17 14.45 -3.66
CA ALA A 134 -0.53 13.17 -3.36
C ALA A 134 -1.55 12.05 -3.24
N HIS A 135 -1.06 10.81 -3.31
CA HIS A 135 -1.86 9.60 -3.19
C HIS A 135 -1.28 8.69 -2.12
N THR A 136 -2.15 7.91 -1.48
CA THR A 136 -1.73 6.80 -0.62
C THR A 136 -1.62 5.53 -1.46
N ALA A 137 -0.45 4.89 -1.44
CA ALA A 137 -0.26 3.57 -2.02
C ALA A 137 -0.27 2.50 -0.91
N THR A 138 -0.95 1.39 -1.15
CA THR A 138 -0.97 0.23 -0.25
C THR A 138 -0.46 -0.99 -0.99
N VAL A 139 0.47 -1.73 -0.38
CA VAL A 139 0.95 -3.02 -0.88
C VAL A 139 0.34 -4.12 -0.03
N ALA A 140 -0.51 -4.94 -0.63
CA ALA A 140 -1.12 -6.07 0.06
C ALA A 140 -0.11 -7.19 0.32
N SER A 141 -0.30 -7.93 1.42
CA SER A 141 0.52 -9.10 1.74
C SER A 141 0.39 -10.16 0.64
N THR A 142 1.51 -10.75 0.23
CA THR A 142 1.56 -11.84 -0.75
C THR A 142 2.49 -12.93 -0.25
N GLY A 143 2.03 -14.18 -0.26
CA GLY A 143 2.84 -15.32 0.16
C GLY A 143 2.00 -16.46 0.73
N ASN A 144 2.70 -17.51 1.13
CA ASN A 144 2.14 -18.64 1.88
C ASN A 144 2.37 -18.44 3.38
N THR A 145 1.81 -19.32 4.21
CA THR A 145 2.05 -19.33 5.67
C THR A 145 3.51 -19.58 6.03
N GLU A 146 4.26 -20.30 5.19
CA GLU A 146 5.68 -20.63 5.40
C GLU A 146 6.51 -20.33 4.14
N ASN A 147 7.77 -19.92 4.33
CA ASN A 147 8.76 -19.77 3.30
C ASN A 147 9.49 -21.11 3.05
N THR A 148 9.06 -21.81 2.00
CA THR A 148 9.53 -23.16 1.69
C THR A 148 10.44 -23.22 0.47
N VAL A 149 11.40 -24.14 0.48
CA VAL A 149 12.03 -24.66 -0.74
C VAL A 149 11.35 -25.98 -1.13
N LYS A 150 11.51 -26.43 -2.39
CA LYS A 150 11.04 -27.78 -2.78
C LYS A 150 11.62 -28.82 -1.84
N ASN A 151 10.76 -29.63 -1.22
CA ASN A 151 11.14 -30.61 -0.22
C ASN A 151 10.25 -31.87 -0.32
N ILE A 152 10.69 -32.95 0.32
CA ILE A 152 9.95 -34.20 0.48
C ILE A 152 9.97 -34.54 1.97
N ALA A 153 8.82 -34.93 2.51
CA ALA A 153 8.68 -35.27 3.91
C ALA A 153 9.29 -36.65 4.22
N PHE A 154 10.14 -36.70 5.25
CA PHE A 154 10.69 -37.93 5.83
C PHE A 154 10.50 -37.92 7.34
N ASN A 155 10.35 -39.10 7.94
CA ASN A 155 10.38 -39.23 9.39
C ASN A 155 11.81 -39.11 9.90
N ALA A 156 12.04 -38.16 10.82
CA ALA A 156 13.30 -38.05 11.53
C ALA A 156 13.37 -39.08 12.66
N ILE A 157 14.37 -39.95 12.61
CA ILE A 157 14.65 -40.98 13.63
C ILE A 157 16.06 -40.83 14.17
N VAL A 158 16.26 -41.25 15.41
CA VAL A 158 17.57 -41.33 16.07
C VAL A 158 17.83 -42.74 16.59
N ARG A 159 19.08 -43.18 16.54
CA ARG A 159 19.48 -44.49 17.08
C ARG A 159 19.64 -44.43 18.60
N LEU A 160 19.03 -45.38 19.29
CA LEU A 160 19.20 -45.65 20.72
C LEU A 160 20.47 -46.49 20.93
N ALA A 161 21.37 -46.06 21.84
CA ALA A 161 22.65 -46.72 22.13
C ALA A 161 23.30 -46.25 23.44
#